data_AF-A0A1Y6D2L1-F1
#
_entry.id   AF-A0A1Y6D2L1-F1
#
_cell.length_a   1.000
_cell.length_b   1.000
_cell.length_c   1.000
_cell.angle_alpha   90.00
_cell.angle_beta   90.00
_cell.angle_gamma   90.00
#
_symmetry.space_group_name_H-M   'P 1'
#
loop_
_entity.id
_entity.type
_entity.pdbx_description
1 polymer ?
#
loop_
_entity_poly.entity_id
_entity_poly.type
_entity_poly.pdbx_seq_one_letter_code
_entity_poly.pdbx_strand_id
1 'polypeptide(L)' 'MNAEAKNPNLLTEPELMAWLGYKRRLDLLVALRDLRIPYALGKGGIVVSTVQAVNAGLLGTDGVRMESDPVEF' A
#
# COMPACT_ATOMS: atom_id res chain seq x y z
N MET A 1 12.19 11.83 25.91
CA MET A 1 11.90 11.19 24.61
C MET A 1 10.40 11.28 24.41
N ASN A 2 9.94 12.24 23.61
CA ASN A 2 8.51 12.45 23.40
C ASN A 2 7.98 11.28 22.55
N ALA A 3 7.07 10.50 23.12
CA ALA A 3 6.20 9.62 22.36
C ALA A 3 5.22 10.52 21.59
N GLU A 4 5.71 11.13 20.50
CA GLU A 4 4.86 11.85 19.55
C GLU A 4 3.79 10.87 19.07
N ALA A 5 2.53 11.29 19.20
CA ALA A 5 1.35 10.50 18.90
C ALA A 5 1.51 9.82 17.53
N LYS A 6 1.83 8.52 17.54
CA LYS A 6 1.84 7.69 16.34
C LYS A 6 0.43 7.79 15.77
N ASN A 7 0.25 8.51 14.67
CA ASN A 7 -1.05 8.62 14.03
C ASN A 7 -1.44 7.19 13.63
N PRO A 8 -2.50 6.60 14.22
CA PRO A 8 -2.83 5.19 13.99
C PRO A 8 -3.18 4.90 12.52
N ASN A 9 -3.42 5.94 11.73
CA ASN A 9 -3.74 5.85 10.32
C ASN A 9 -2.51 5.92 9.41
N LEU A 10 -1.31 6.18 9.94
CA LEU A 10 -0.07 6.28 9.16
C LEU A 10 0.76 4.99 9.32
N LEU A 11 1.06 4.35 8.20
CA LEU A 11 1.91 3.18 8.10
C LEU A 11 3.29 3.58 7.65
N THR A 12 4.29 3.17 8.43
CA THR A 12 5.70 3.31 8.09
C THR A 12 6.17 2.21 7.13
N GLU A 13 7.31 2.41 6.48
CA GLU A 13 7.92 1.42 5.59
C GLU A 13 7.96 -0.02 6.15
N PRO A 14 8.44 -0.29 7.38
CA PRO A 14 8.42 -1.64 7.94
C PRO A 14 6.99 -2.18 8.18
N GLU A 15 6.04 -1.33 8.54
CA GLU A 15 4.64 -1.73 8.70
C GLU A 15 3.99 -2.06 7.36
N LEU A 16 4.28 -1.28 6.31
CA LEU A 16 3.84 -1.56 4.94
C LEU A 16 4.46 -2.86 4.41
N MET A 17 5.74 -3.09 4.67
CA MET A 17 6.43 -4.34 4.33
C MET A 17 5.80 -5.54 5.02
N ALA A 18 5.53 -5.44 6.33
CA ALA A 18 4.89 -6.50 7.09
C ALA A 18 3.45 -6.75 6.62
N TRP A 19 2.70 -5.69 6.30
CA TRP A 19 1.32 -5.79 5.84
C TRP A 19 1.22 -6.41 4.45
N LEU A 20 2.00 -5.91 3.49
CA LEU A 20 1.96 -6.35 2.09
C LEU A 20 2.83 -7.60 1.83
N GLY A 21 3.62 -8.03 2.81
CA GLY A 21 4.45 -9.24 2.72
C GLY A 21 5.79 -9.07 1.97
N TYR A 22 6.26 -7.83 1.76
CA TYR A 22 7.51 -7.57 1.05
C TYR A 22 8.71 -7.47 1.99
N LYS A 23 9.86 -8.01 1.57
CA LYS A 23 11.11 -7.99 2.36
C LYS A 23 12.12 -6.94 1.91
N ARG A 24 11.97 -6.41 0.68
CA ARG A 24 12.86 -5.40 0.11
C ARG A 24 12.09 -4.13 -0.18
N ARG A 25 12.75 -3.00 0.05
CA ARG A 25 12.20 -1.67 -0.21
C ARG A 25 11.84 -1.44 -1.67
N LEU A 26 12.66 -1.93 -2.60
CA LEU A 26 12.38 -1.82 -4.03
C LEU A 26 11.08 -2.55 -4.40
N ASP A 27 10.90 -3.77 -3.91
CA ASP A 27 9.69 -4.57 -4.16
C ASP A 27 8.44 -3.88 -3.60
N LEU A 28 8.56 -3.30 -2.39
CA LEU A 28 7.50 -2.48 -1.81
C LEU A 28 7.14 -1.28 -2.70
N LEU A 29 8.13 -0.53 -3.17
CA LEU A 29 7.91 0.65 -4.03
C LEU A 29 7.26 0.28 -5.36
N VAL A 30 7.68 -0.83 -5.97
CA VAL A 30 7.06 -1.36 -7.18
C VAL A 30 5.61 -1.74 -6.90
N ALA A 31 5.33 -2.46 -5.82
CA ALA A 31 3.97 -2.84 -5.45
C ALA A 31 3.07 -1.63 -5.16
N LEU A 32 3.57 -0.62 -4.43
CA LEU A 32 2.82 0.62 -4.17
C LEU A 32 2.49 1.35 -5.48
N ARG A 33 3.41 1.36 -6.45
CA ARG A 33 3.18 1.92 -7.78
C ARG A 33 2.15 1.12 -8.57
N ASP A 34 2.28 -0.21 -8.60
CA ASP A 34 1.42 -1.10 -9.38
C ASP A 34 -0.02 -1.09 -8.86
N LEU A 35 -0.17 -1.10 -7.53
CA LEU A 35 -1.46 -0.97 -6.83
C LEU A 35 -1.99 0.47 -6.79
N ARG A 36 -1.24 1.43 -7.37
CA ARG A 36 -1.53 2.87 -7.36
C ARG A 36 -1.81 3.41 -5.95
N ILE A 37 -1.16 2.87 -4.94
CA ILE A 37 -1.27 3.31 -3.55
C ILE A 37 -0.44 4.59 -3.38
N PRO A 38 -1.06 5.72 -3.02
CA PRO A 38 -0.32 6.94 -2.78
C PRO A 38 0.58 6.79 -1.54
N TYR A 39 1.84 7.20 -1.68
CA TYR A 39 2.83 7.21 -0.61
C TYR A 39 3.60 8.53 -0.59
N ALA A 40 4.13 8.87 0.57
CA ALA A 40 5.00 10.03 0.77
C ALA A 40 6.38 9.59 1.25
N LEU A 41 7.37 10.44 1.05
CA LEU A 41 8.70 10.28 1.62
C LEU A 41 8.78 11.12 2.89
N GLY A 42 8.80 10.47 4.04
CA GLY A 42 8.99 11.09 5.33
C GLY A 42 10.43 11.57 5.55
N LYS A 43 10.69 12.12 6.75
CA LYS A 43 12.02 12.59 7.15
C LYS A 43 13.03 11.44 7.08
N GLY A 44 14.18 11.67 6.43
CA GLY A 44 15.19 10.64 6.18
C GLY A 44 14.88 9.74 4.97
N GLY A 45 13.89 10.10 4.16
CA GLY A 45 13.53 9.37 2.94
C GLY A 45 12.81 8.05 3.20
N ILE A 46 12.21 7.88 4.38
CA ILE A 46 11.43 6.68 4.73
C ILE A 46 10.09 6.72 4.01
N VAL A 47 9.67 5.61 3.39
CA VAL A 47 8.35 5.54 2.75
C VAL A 47 7.28 5.48 3.82
N VAL A 48 6.26 6.32 3.70
CA VAL A 48 5.07 6.29 4.56
C VAL A 48 3.82 6.33 3.70
N SER A 49 2.79 5.62 4.11
CA SER A 49 1.47 5.67 3.47
C SER A 49 0.39 5.62 4.56
N THR A 50 -0.87 5.76 4.19
CA THR A 50 -1.97 5.66 5.15
C THR A 50 -2.70 4.34 5.01
N VAL A 51 -3.30 3.86 6.10
CA VAL A 51 -4.16 2.66 6.08
C VAL A 51 -5.27 2.82 5.04
N GLN A 52 -5.86 4.01 4.94
CA GLN A 52 -6.90 4.33 3.96
C GLN A 52 -6.39 4.21 2.52
N ALA A 53 -5.21 4.74 2.23
CA ALA A 53 -4.59 4.65 0.90
C ALA A 53 -4.30 3.20 0.50
N VAL A 54 -3.75 2.40 1.43
CA VAL A 54 -3.46 0.98 1.20
C VAL A 54 -4.77 0.22 0.92
N ASN A 55 -5.78 0.40 1.77
CA ASN A 55 -7.08 -0.24 1.57
C ASN A 55 -7.73 0.18 0.25
N ALA A 56 -7.68 1.46 -0.12
CA ALA A 56 -8.23 1.95 -1.38
C ALA A 56 -7.52 1.34 -2.59
N GLY A 57 -6.19 1.20 -2.57
CA GLY A 57 -5.44 0.56 -3.66
C GLY A 57 -5.72 -0.94 -3.78
N LEU A 58 -5.87 -1.64 -2.65
CA LEU A 58 -6.23 -3.06 -2.63
C LEU A 58 -7.65 -3.30 -3.13
N LEU A 59 -8.63 -2.53 -2.64
CA LEU A 59 -10.02 -2.61 -3.09
C LEU A 59 -10.21 -2.21 -4.56
N GLY A 60 -9.45 -1.21 -5.02
CA GLY A 60 -9.44 -0.79 -6.43
C GLY A 60 -8.85 -1.84 -7.39
N THR A 61 -8.03 -2.76 -6.87
CA THR A 61 -7.46 -3.87 -7.65
C THR A 61 -8.43 -5.04 -7.78
N ASP A 62 -9.34 -5.23 -6.82
CA ASP A 62 -10.39 -6.27 -6.84
C ASP A 62 -11.49 -5.97 -7.88
N GLY A 63 -11.63 -4.70 -8.31
CA GLY A 63 -12.55 -4.29 -9.38
C GLY A 63 -12.10 -4.66 -10.81
N VAL A 64 -10.91 -5.25 -10.98
CA VAL A 64 -10.38 -5.71 -12.29
C VAL A 64 -10.14 -7.23 -12.28
N ARG A 65 -11.04 -7.98 -11.64
CA ARG A 65 -11.43 -9.30 -12.12
C ARG A 65 -12.85 -9.17 -12.66
N MET A 66 -12.99 -8.58 -13.84
CA MET A 66 -14.06 -9.01 -14.72
C MET A 66 -13.72 -10.45 -15.09
N GLU A 67 -14.22 -11.37 -14.27
CA GLU A 67 -14.53 -12.73 -14.66
C GLU A 67 -15.11 -12.61 -16.07
N SER A 68 -14.33 -13.03 -17.06
CA SER A 68 -14.83 -13.15 -18.42
C SER A 68 -15.76 -14.33 -18.37
N ASP A 69 -17.03 -14.08 -18.02
CA ASP A 69 -18.10 -15.00 -18.34
C ASP A 69 -17.98 -15.29 -19.85
N PRO A 70 -17.76 -16.54 -20.27
CA PRO A 70 -17.88 -16.85 -21.68
C PRO A 70 -19.33 -16.62 -22.09
N VAL A 71 -19.55 -15.62 -22.94
CA VAL A 71 -20.83 -15.44 -23.63
C VAL A 71 -20.96 -16.61 -24.62
N GLU A 72 -21.73 -17.62 -24.24
CA GLU A 72 -22.20 -18.64 -25.19
C GLU A 72 -23.23 -18.01 -26.13
N PHE A 73 -22.99 -18.14 -27.44
CA PHE A 73 -23.88 -17.72 -28.52
C PHE A 73 -24.91 -18.79 -28.87
#